data_AF-A0A961JI90-F1
#
_entry.id   AF-A0A961JI90-F1
#
_cell.length_a   1.000
_cell.length_b   1.000
_cell.length_c   1.000
_cell.angle_alpha   90.00
_cell.angle_beta   90.00
_cell.angle_gamma   90.00
#
_symmetry.space_group_name_H-M   'P 1'
#
loop_
_entity.id
_entity.type
_entity.pdbx_description
1 polymer ?
#
loop_
_entity_poly.entity_id
_entity_poly.type
_entity_poly.pdbx_seq_one_letter_code
_entity_poly.pdbx_strand_id
1 'polypeptide(L)' 'MADTDTKRRRGGGRAGNAARRGVAVIDQMPWRLPVNLDRPTEPLTEEGVMAIHEGAMRILEEIGIVFLNPEAL' A
#
# COMPACT_ATOMS: atom_id res chain seq x y z
N MET A 1 2.49 -60.23 26.76
CA MET A 1 1.75 -58.96 26.67
C MET A 1 2.72 -57.84 27.00
N ALA A 2 3.37 -57.27 25.98
CA ALA A 2 4.25 -56.12 26.14
C ALA A 2 3.46 -54.90 25.69
N ASP A 3 3.04 -54.08 26.64
CA ASP A 3 2.29 -52.86 26.37
C ASP A 3 3.29 -51.80 25.87
N THR A 4 3.21 -51.46 24.60
CA THR A 4 4.07 -50.46 23.98
C THR A 4 3.67 -49.09 24.49
N ASP A 5 4.48 -48.52 25.39
CA ASP A 5 4.28 -47.20 25.96
C ASP A 5 4.32 -46.14 24.85
N THR A 6 3.14 -45.76 24.35
CA THR A 6 3.00 -44.76 23.30
C THR A 6 3.41 -43.39 23.85
N LYS A 7 4.59 -42.91 23.42
CA LYS A 7 5.11 -41.56 23.72
C LYS A 7 3.99 -40.52 23.57
N ARG A 8 3.54 -39.96 24.69
CA ARG A 8 2.50 -38.91 24.75
C ARG A 8 2.94 -37.72 23.90
N ARG A 9 2.30 -37.54 22.74
CA ARG A 9 2.55 -36.38 21.86
C ARG A 9 2.16 -35.11 22.62
N ARG A 10 3.08 -34.14 22.72
CA ARG A 10 2.82 -32.79 23.26
C ARG A 10 1.92 -32.02 22.28
N GLY A 11 0.64 -32.40 22.22
CA GLY A 11 -0.40 -31.64 21.54
C GLY A 11 -0.93 -30.57 22.48
N GLY A 12 -0.80 -29.29 22.10
CA GLY A 12 -1.37 -28.18 22.90
C GLY A 12 -0.58 -26.88 22.81
N GLY A 13 0.73 -26.94 22.54
CA GLY A 13 1.57 -25.74 22.45
C GLY A 13 1.16 -24.77 21.34
N ARG A 14 0.67 -25.29 20.20
CA ARG A 14 0.19 -24.48 19.08
C ARG A 14 -1.15 -23.81 19.36
N ALA A 15 -2.10 -24.54 19.95
CA ALA A 15 -3.41 -24.00 20.33
C ALA A 15 -3.27 -22.91 21.42
N GLY A 16 -2.41 -23.13 22.42
CA GLY A 16 -2.11 -22.14 23.45
C GLY A 16 -1.36 -20.90 22.91
N ASN A 17 -0.50 -21.05 21.90
CA ASN A 17 0.13 -19.89 21.24
C ASN A 17 -0.86 -19.12 20.37
N ALA A 18 -1.81 -19.80 19.72
CA ALA A 18 -2.85 -19.15 18.94
C ALA A 18 -3.79 -18.34 19.85
N ALA A 19 -4.20 -18.90 20.99
CA ALA A 19 -5.06 -18.21 21.97
C ALA A 19 -4.36 -17.00 22.63
N ARG A 20 -3.04 -17.10 22.90
CA ARG A 20 -2.25 -16.01 23.51
C ARG A 20 -1.84 -14.91 22.53
N ARG A 21 -2.00 -15.12 21.22
CA ARG A 21 -1.56 -14.14 20.21
C ARG A 21 -2.40 -12.86 20.20
N GLY A 22 -3.52 -12.84 20.94
CA GLY A 22 -4.39 -11.67 21.08
C GLY A 22 -5.01 -11.23 19.74
N VAL A 23 -5.82 -10.18 19.80
CA VAL A 23 -6.18 -9.40 18.61
C VAL A 23 -4.93 -8.65 18.13
N ALA A 24 -4.89 -8.24 16.87
CA ALA A 24 -3.75 -7.55 16.26
C ALA A 24 -3.13 -6.50 17.21
N VAL A 25 -1.80 -6.55 17.37
CA VAL A 25 -1.04 -5.65 18.27
C VAL A 25 -1.23 -4.16 17.88
N ILE A 26 -1.55 -3.92 16.61
CA ILE A 26 -1.96 -2.62 16.07
C ILE A 26 -3.35 -2.81 15.49
N ASP A 27 -4.33 -2.09 16.01
CA ASP A 27 -5.67 -2.05 15.44
C ASP A 27 -5.65 -1.23 14.17
N GLN A 28 -5.96 -1.87 13.03
CA GLN A 28 -5.98 -1.20 11.75
C GLN A 28 -7.24 -0.34 11.69
N MET A 29 -7.06 0.98 11.69
CA MET A 29 -8.19 1.89 11.50
C MET A 29 -8.87 1.63 10.15
N PRO A 30 -10.21 1.75 10.07
CA PRO A 30 -10.90 1.71 8.80
C PRO A 30 -10.42 2.85 7.90
N TRP A 31 -10.45 2.60 6.59
CA TRP A 31 -10.15 3.64 5.61
C TRP A 31 -11.05 4.86 5.82
N ARG A 32 -10.44 6.04 5.77
CA ARG A 32 -11.13 7.32 5.82
C ARG A 32 -10.37 8.36 5.01
N LEU A 33 -11.08 9.33 4.44
CA LEU A 33 -10.45 10.44 3.75
C LEU A 33 -9.70 11.31 4.78
N PRO A 34 -8.39 11.59 4.58
CA PRO A 34 -7.67 12.53 5.43
C PRO A 34 -8.27 13.94 5.31
N VAL A 35 -8.45 14.62 6.45
CA VAL A 35 -8.84 16.03 6.48
C VAL A 35 -7.60 16.85 6.85
N ASN A 36 -7.07 17.59 5.88
CA ASN A 36 -5.97 18.54 6.13
C ASN A 36 -6.58 19.82 6.69
N LEU A 37 -6.24 20.15 7.94
CA LEU A 37 -6.68 21.39 8.60
C LEU A 37 -5.89 22.60 8.07
N ASP A 38 -4.60 22.38 7.81
CA ASP A 38 -3.73 23.40 7.25
C ASP A 38 -3.80 23.42 5.72
N ARG A 39 -3.54 24.58 5.13
CA ARG A 39 -3.39 24.70 3.68
C ARG A 39 -2.16 23.90 3.23
N PRO A 40 -2.23 23.20 2.10
CA PRO A 40 -1.06 22.58 1.49
C PRO A 40 0.05 23.59 1.23
N THR A 41 1.30 23.12 1.20
CA THR A 41 2.41 23.94 0.72
C THR A 41 2.25 24.20 -0.77
N GLU A 42 2.38 25.46 -1.18
CA GLU A 42 2.35 25.91 -2.58
C GLU A 42 3.78 26.30 -3.01
N PRO A 43 4.61 25.35 -3.50
CA PRO A 43 6.01 25.59 -3.80
C PRO A 43 6.23 26.39 -5.11
N LEU A 44 5.20 26.55 -5.92
CA LEU A 44 5.22 27.24 -7.21
C LEU A 44 4.12 28.31 -7.23
N THR A 45 4.38 29.41 -7.91
CA THR A 45 3.34 30.40 -8.23
C THR A 45 2.44 29.87 -9.35
N GLU A 46 1.31 30.54 -9.59
CA GLU A 46 0.40 30.23 -10.69
C GLU A 46 1.11 30.27 -12.05
N GLU A 47 1.97 31.26 -12.27
CA GLU A 47 2.78 31.36 -13.48
C GLU A 47 3.77 30.20 -13.63
N GLY A 48 4.34 29.73 -12.51
CA GLY A 48 5.22 28.55 -12.49
C GLY A 48 4.48 27.27 -12.87
N VAL A 49 3.25 27.10 -12.38
CA VAL A 49 2.39 25.97 -12.78
C VAL A 49 2.07 26.06 -14.26
N MET A 50 1.73 27.25 -14.76
CA MET A 50 1.42 27.47 -16.17
C MET A 50 2.62 27.18 -17.08
N ALA A 51 3.83 27.57 -16.67
CA ALA A 51 5.05 27.28 -17.41
C ALA A 51 5.31 25.78 -17.54
N ILE A 52 5.05 24.98 -16.49
CA ILE A 52 5.15 23.52 -16.54
C ILE A 52 4.08 22.96 -17.49
N HIS A 53 2.85 23.48 -17.42
CA HIS A 53 1.77 23.06 -18.30
C HIS A 53 2.11 23.29 -19.77
N GLU A 54 2.49 24.51 -20.15
CA GLU A 54 2.87 24.85 -21.53
C GLU A 54 4.07 24.02 -22.00
N GLY A 55 5.07 23.83 -21.13
CA GLY A 55 6.21 22.97 -21.43
C GLY A 55 5.80 21.52 -21.71
N ALA A 56 4.89 20.96 -20.91
CA ALA A 56 4.37 19.61 -21.10
C ALA A 56 3.56 19.49 -22.40
N MET A 57 2.68 20.46 -22.69
CA MET A 57 1.89 20.48 -23.93
C MET A 57 2.78 20.54 -25.16
N ARG A 58 3.80 21.40 -25.13
CA ARG A 58 4.79 21.49 -26.21
C ARG A 58 5.53 20.17 -26.43
N ILE A 59 5.94 19.48 -25.36
CA ILE A 59 6.59 18.16 -25.49
C ILE A 59 5.63 17.16 -26.13
N LEU A 60 4.36 17.11 -25.71
CA LEU A 60 3.38 16.18 -26.25
C LEU A 60 3.06 16.47 -27.73
N GLU A 61 3.07 17.73 -28.14
CA GLU A 61 2.81 18.14 -29.53
C GLU A 61 4.04 17.94 -30.44
N GLU A 62 5.22 18.43 -30.04
CA GLU A 62 6.41 18.46 -30.88
C GLU A 62 7.19 17.13 -30.86
N ILE A 63 7.17 16.41 -29.73
CA ILE A 63 7.95 15.18 -29.52
C ILE A 63 7.03 13.95 -29.43
N GLY A 64 5.90 14.06 -28.73
CA GLY A 64 4.95 12.98 -28.53
C GLY A 64 5.37 11.95 -27.47
N ILE A 65 4.65 10.83 -27.44
CA ILE A 65 4.91 9.70 -26.55
C ILE A 65 4.82 8.38 -27.32
N VAL A 66 5.60 7.39 -26.89
CA VAL A 66 5.57 6.06 -27.51
C VAL A 66 4.54 5.19 -26.81
N PHE A 67 3.53 4.74 -27.55
CA PHE A 67 2.59 3.72 -27.07
C PHE A 67 3.20 2.33 -27.26
N LEU A 68 3.54 1.66 -26.16
CA LEU A 68 4.12 0.31 -26.19
C LEU A 68 3.07 -0.78 -26.43
N ASN A 69 1.80 -0.51 -26.12
CA ASN A 69 0.69 -1.41 -26.41
C ASN A 69 0.03 -1.01 -27.75
N PRO A 70 0.04 -1.87 -28.79
CA PRO A 70 -0.60 -1.58 -30.07
C PRO A 70 -2.11 -1.33 -29.99
N GLU A 71 -2.80 -1.89 -28.99
CA GLU A 71 -4.24 -1.69 -28.78
C GLU A 71 -4.59 -0.30 -28.22
N ALA A 72 -3.59 0.47 -27.79
CA ALA A 72 -3.76 1.78 -27.16
C ALA A 72 -3.60 2.96 -28.15
N LEU A 73 -3.38 2.68 -29.44
CA LEU A 73 -3.39 3.66 -30.53
C LEU A 73 -4.82 4.03 -30.93
#